data_AF-A0A839U7F1-F1
#
_entry.id   AF-A0A839U7F1-F1
#
_cell.length_a   1.000
_cell.length_b   1.000
_cell.length_c   1.000
_cell.angle_alpha   90.00
_cell.angle_beta   90.00
_cell.angle_gamma   90.00
#
_symmetry.space_group_name_H-M   'P 1'
#
loop_
_entity.id
_entity.type
_entity.pdbx_description
1 polymer ?
#
loop_
_entity_poly.entity_id
_entity_poly.type
_entity_poly.pdbx_seq_one_letter_code
_entity_poly.pdbx_strand_id
1 'polypeptide(L)' 'MRMWFAYELSDAGVWEAVCYRVNFGDPALDDRPRTNLVAVPASCIGEDGEPLFGRLRDLYPLEVVDG' A
#
# COMPACT_ATOMS: atom_id res chain seq x y z
N MET A 1 13.39 6.07 7.19
CA MET A 1 12.55 5.01 6.60
C MET A 1 11.46 5.66 5.78
N ARG A 2 11.24 5.22 4.53
CA ARG A 2 10.07 5.60 3.74
C ARG A 2 9.16 4.39 3.62
N MET A 3 7.87 4.64 3.55
CA MET A 3 6.86 3.60 3.39
C MET A 3 5.99 3.94 2.19
N TRP A 4 5.66 2.93 1.41
CA TRP A 4 4.84 3.04 0.22
C TRP A 4 3.64 2.12 0.36
N PHE A 5 2.50 2.55 -0.16
CA PHE A 5 1.24 1.84 -0.11
C PHE A 5 0.75 1.55 -1.53
N ALA A 6 0.22 0.34 -1.74
CA ALA A 6 -0.55 -0.05 -2.91
C ALA A 6 -1.51 -1.17 -2.52
N TYR A 7 -2.45 -1.47 -3.41
CA TYR A 7 -3.15 -2.73 -3.38
C TYR A 7 -2.48 -3.70 -4.35
N GLU A 8 -2.31 -4.96 -3.96
CA GLU A 8 -1.85 -6.05 -4.81
C GLU A 8 -2.95 -7.09 -4.98
N LEU A 9 -3.08 -7.66 -6.18
CA LEU A 9 -4.01 -8.77 -6.42
C LEU A 9 -3.35 -10.08 -5.94
N SER A 10 -3.94 -10.72 -4.93
CA SER A 10 -3.47 -12.00 -4.43
C SER A 10 -3.79 -13.15 -5.38
N ASP A 11 -3.15 -14.30 -5.19
CA ASP A 11 -3.41 -15.52 -5.98
C ASP A 11 -4.86 -16.02 -5.86
N ALA A 12 -5.57 -15.61 -4.79
CA ALA A 12 -6.99 -15.89 -4.59
C ALA A 12 -7.92 -14.92 -5.34
N GLY A 13 -7.36 -13.96 -6.10
CA GLY A 13 -8.12 -12.95 -6.83
C GLY A 13 -8.66 -11.83 -5.94
N VAL A 14 -8.07 -11.61 -4.76
CA VAL A 14 -8.50 -10.56 -3.81
C VAL A 14 -7.46 -9.45 -3.77
N TRP A 15 -7.91 -8.21 -3.87
CA TRP A 15 -7.05 -7.05 -3.69
C TRP A 15 -6.71 -6.83 -2.21
N GLU A 16 -5.43 -6.91 -1.88
CA GLU A 16 -4.91 -6.77 -0.53
C GLU A 16 -4.14 -5.47 -0.36
N ALA A 17 -4.33 -4.82 0.78
CA ALA A 17 -3.63 -3.59 1.15
C ALA A 17 -2.21 -3.92 1.61
N VAL A 18 -1.19 -3.43 0.91
CA VAL A 18 0.23 -3.76 1.15
C VAL A 18 1.03 -2.49 1.42
N CYS A 19 1.96 -2.57 2.39
CA CYS A 19 2.93 -1.51 2.64
C CYS A 19 4.37 -2.03 2.47
N TYR A 20 5.16 -1.31 1.68
CA TYR A 20 6.58 -1.60 1.50
C TYR A 20 7.41 -0.64 2.33
N ARG A 21 8.31 -1.16 3.17
CA ARG A 21 9.26 -0.37 3.93
C ARG A 21 10.61 -0.38 3.23
N VAL A 22 11.14 0.81 2.99
CA VAL A 22 12.46 0.98 2.39
C VAL A 22 13.31 1.93 3.22
N ASN A 23 14.59 1.58 3.37
CA ASN A 23 15.56 2.46 4.00
C ASN A 23 15.94 3.60 3.06
N PHE A 24 16.08 3.30 1.76
CA PHE A 24 16.45 4.23 0.70
C PHE A 24 15.81 3.81 -0.63
N GLY A 25 15.56 4.77 -1.53
CA GLY A 25 15.04 4.50 -2.87
C GLY A 25 13.57 4.08 -2.91
N ASP A 26 13.21 3.39 -3.99
CA ASP A 26 11.88 2.84 -4.26
C ASP A 26 11.83 1.35 -3.85
N PRO A 27 10.65 0.80 -3.52
CA PRO A 27 10.52 -0.60 -3.17
C PRO A 27 10.88 -1.52 -4.34
N ALA A 28 11.51 -2.66 -4.02
CA ALA A 28 11.68 -3.74 -4.99
C ALA A 28 10.32 -4.41 -5.21
N LEU A 29 9.81 -4.30 -6.43
CA LEU A 29 8.50 -4.81 -6.81
C LEU A 29 8.65 -6.07 -7.65
N ASP A 30 7.73 -7.01 -7.48
CA ASP A 30 7.59 -8.17 -8.36
C ASP A 30 6.60 -7.88 -9.50
N ASP A 31 6.28 -8.89 -10.32
CA ASP A 31 5.38 -8.75 -11.47
C ASP A 31 3.88 -8.87 -11.12
N ARG A 32 3.51 -8.88 -9.83
CA ARG A 32 2.10 -8.99 -9.43
C ARG A 32 1.29 -7.74 -9.86
N PRO A 33 0.03 -7.92 -10.30
CA PRO A 33 -0.86 -6.80 -10.54
C PRO A 33 -1.00 -5.94 -9.28
N ARG A 34 -0.75 -4.64 -9.42
CA ARG A 34 -0.84 -3.67 -8.32
C ARG A 34 -1.41 -2.34 -8.77
N THR A 35 -1.99 -1.59 -7.84
CA THR A 35 -2.29 -0.17 -8.06
C THR A 35 -1.01 0.66 -8.06
N ASN A 36 -1.11 1.94 -8.46
CA ASN A 36 0.00 2.88 -8.34
C ASN A 36 0.49 2.95 -6.89
N LEU A 37 1.82 2.97 -6.72
CA LEU A 37 2.43 3.21 -5.41
C LEU A 37 2.20 4.66 -4.99
N VAL A 38 1.76 4.83 -3.75
CA VAL A 38 1.66 6.14 -3.11
C VAL A 38 2.54 6.18 -1.86
N ALA A 39 3.17 7.32 -1.61
CA ALA A 39 3.94 7.51 -0.38
C ALA A 39 2.98 7.53 0.81
N VAL A 40 3.27 6.74 1.85
CA VAL A 40 2.45 6.69 3.07
C VAL A 40 2.61 8.02 3.82
N PRO A 41 1.50 8.77 4.06
CA PRO A 41 1.55 9.99 4.85
C PRO A 41 1.93 9.70 6.30
N ALA A 42 2.61 10.64 6.96
CA ALA A 42 2.99 10.49 8.37
C ALA A 42 1.77 10.30 9.29
N SER A 43 0.60 10.86 8.95
CA SER A 43 -0.67 10.68 9.66
C SER A 43 -1.22 9.25 9.60
N CYS A 44 -0.65 8.39 8.75
CA CYS A 44 -1.00 7.00 8.54
C CYS A 44 0.06 6.04 9.09
N ILE A 45 1.00 6.53 9.90
CA ILE A 45 2.01 5.73 10.58
C ILE A 45 1.72 5.80 12.08
N GLY A 46 1.59 4.65 12.72
CA GLY A 46 1.40 4.52 14.16
C GLY A 46 2.65 4.92 14.94
N GLU A 47 2.49 5.12 16.25
CA GLU A 47 3.62 5.46 17.14
C GLU A 47 4.67 4.33 17.20
N ASP A 48 4.26 3.10 16.90
CA ASP A 48 5.10 1.91 16.75
C ASP A 48 5.82 1.83 15.40
N GLY A 49 5.56 2.77 14.48
CA GLY A 49 6.10 2.77 13.13
C GLY A 49 5.36 1.85 12.15
N GLU A 50 4.24 1.26 12.56
CA GLU A 50 3.41 0.39 11.72
C GLU A 50 2.40 1.20 10.88
N PRO A 51 2.04 0.72 9.68
CA PRO A 51 1.02 1.37 8.86
C PRO A 51 -0.36 1.25 9.49
N LEU A 52 -1.08 2.38 9.53
CA LEU A 52 -2.48 2.44 9.90
C LEU A 52 -3.36 2.15 8.68
N PHE A 53 -3.54 0.87 8.35
CA PHE A 53 -4.28 0.44 7.15
C PHE A 53 -5.70 0.98 7.05
N GLY A 54 -6.41 1.18 8.17
CA GLY A 54 -7.74 1.82 8.14
C GLY A 54 -7.70 3.20 7.48
N ARG A 55 -6.78 4.07 7.95
CA ARG A 55 -6.61 5.42 7.41
C ARG A 55 -6.10 5.42 5.97
N LEU A 56 -5.23 4.47 5.62
CA LEU A 56 -4.76 4.32 4.25
C LEU A 56 -5.89 3.98 3.29
N ARG A 57 -6.79 3.07 3.68
CA ARG A 57 -7.98 2.73 2.88
C ARG A 57 -8.97 3.89 2.78
N ASP A 58 -9.08 4.72 3.83
CA ASP A 58 -9.93 5.91 3.79
C ASP A 58 -9.39 6.99 2.84
N LEU A 59 -8.06 7.19 2.81
CA LEU A 59 -7.41 8.17 1.94
C LEU A 59 -7.24 7.70 0.50
N TYR A 60 -7.00 6.41 0.32
CA TYR A 60 -6.76 5.77 -0.96
C TYR A 60 -7.72 4.59 -1.10
N PRO A 61 -9.03 4.85 -1.28
CA PRO A 61 -9.99 3.77 -1.45
C PRO A 61 -9.67 2.98 -2.72
N LEU A 62 -9.83 1.66 -2.63
CA LEU A 62 -9.72 0.81 -3.82
C LEU A 62 -10.95 1.04 -4.70
N GLU A 63 -10.76 1.80 -5.77
CA GLU A 63 -11.74 1.90 -6.84
C GLU A 63 -11.70 0.60 -7.65
N VAL A 64 -12.48 -0.40 -7.23
CA VAL A 64 -12.76 -1.55 -8.10
C VAL A 64 -13.68 -1.06 -9.20
N VAL A 65 -13.09 -0.74 -10.36
CA VAL A 65 -13.88 -0.55 -11.58
C VAL A 65 -14.38 -1.93 -11.98
N ASP A 66 -15.60 -2.27 -11.56
CA ASP A 66 -16.32 -3.42 -12.10
C ASP A 66 -16.50 -3.19 -13.62
N GLY A 67 -15.64 -3.85 -14.40
CA GLY A 67 -15.73 -3.89 -15.86
C GLY A 67 -16.75 -4.91 -16.34
#